data_AF-A0A067D991-F1
#
_entry.id   AF-A0A067D991-F1
#
_cell.length_a   1.000
_cell.length_b   1.000
_cell.length_c   1.000
_cell.angle_alpha   90.00
_cell.angle_beta   90.00
_cell.angle_gamma   90.00
#
_symmetry.space_group_name_H-M   'P 1'
#
loop_
_entity.id
_entity.type
_entity.pdbx_description
1 polymer ?
#
loop_
_entity_poly.entity_id
_entity_poly.type
_entity_poly.pdbx_seq_one_letter_code
_entity_poly.pdbx_strand_id
1 'polypeptide(L)'
;MESDFSKYPKALTYVRNVWLDKYKEKIVSTWTNSVMHFGNMTSNKVESSHSKLKKHLRTSQDTFKSSWTKVYALLELQLVEIKASLERNLP
;
A
#
# COMPACT_ATOMS: atom_id res chain seq x y z
N MET A 1 -13.49 -1.09 -25.67
CA MET A 1 -12.08 -1.52 -25.46
C MET A 1 -11.73 -2.73 -26.30
N GLU A 2 -12.36 -3.91 -26.14
CA GLU A 2 -12.17 -5.01 -27.12
C GLU A 2 -12.75 -4.68 -28.51
N SER A 3 -13.83 -3.89 -28.56
CA SER A 3 -14.49 -3.44 -29.79
C SER A 3 -13.58 -2.67 -30.75
N ASP A 4 -12.63 -1.92 -30.21
CA ASP A 4 -11.88 -0.91 -30.96
C ASP A 4 -10.74 -1.53 -31.79
N PHE A 5 -10.32 -2.75 -31.43
CA PHE A 5 -9.26 -3.51 -32.10
C PHE A 5 -9.78 -4.76 -32.83
N SER A 6 -11.09 -4.92 -32.91
CA SER A 6 -11.77 -6.04 -33.59
C SER A 6 -11.34 -6.21 -35.07
N LYS A 7 -10.88 -5.13 -35.72
CA LYS A 7 -10.35 -5.15 -37.09
C LYS A 7 -8.99 -5.84 -37.23
N TYR A 8 -8.30 -6.15 -36.14
CA TYR A 8 -6.94 -6.73 -36.15
C TYR A 8 -6.84 -8.04 -35.36
N PRO A 9 -7.59 -9.09 -35.74
CA PRO A 9 -7.65 -10.35 -34.99
C PRO A 9 -6.28 -11.03 -34.89
N LYS A 10 -5.47 -10.99 -35.95
CA LYS A 10 -4.12 -11.57 -35.95
C LYS A 10 -3.19 -10.89 -34.95
N ALA A 11 -3.26 -9.56 -34.82
CA ALA A 11 -2.45 -8.82 -33.87
C ALA A 11 -2.86 -9.13 -32.43
N LEU A 12 -4.17 -9.23 -32.17
CA LEU A 12 -4.69 -9.62 -30.85
C LEU A 12 -4.25 -11.03 -30.45
N THR A 13 -4.32 -12.00 -31.37
CA THR A 13 -3.81 -13.36 -31.13
C THR A 13 -2.31 -13.37 -30.84
N TYR A 14 -1.53 -12.59 -31.60
CA TYR A 14 -0.09 -12.47 -31.37
C TYR A 14 0.23 -11.89 -29.98
N VAL A 15 -0.38 -10.76 -29.62
CA VAL A 15 -0.17 -10.12 -28.31
C VAL A 15 -0.56 -11.07 -27.18
N ARG A 16 -1.69 -11.77 -27.29
CA ARG A 16 -2.10 -12.78 -26.31
C ARG A 16 -1.05 -13.88 -26.17
N ASN A 17 -0.72 -14.57 -27.25
CA ASN A 17 0.08 -15.80 -27.20
C ASN A 17 1.57 -15.55 -26.94
N VAL A 18 2.11 -14.40 -27.40
CA VAL A 18 3.54 -14.10 -27.29
C VAL A 18 3.85 -13.26 -26.06
N TRP A 19 3.00 -12.27 -25.75
CA TRP A 19 3.26 -11.32 -24.67
C TRP A 19 2.49 -11.65 -23.40
N LEU A 20 1.16 -11.78 -23.46
CA LEU A 20 0.36 -11.95 -22.26
C LEU A 20 0.52 -13.34 -21.65
N ASP A 21 0.50 -14.41 -22.44
CA ASP A 21 0.64 -15.78 -21.93
C ASP A 21 1.99 -16.03 -21.25
N LYS A 22 3.05 -15.37 -21.72
CA LYS A 22 4.41 -15.55 -21.21
C LYS A 22 4.83 -14.53 -20.17
N TYR A 23 4.30 -13.31 -20.24
CA TYR A 23 4.85 -12.16 -19.53
C TYR A 23 3.81 -11.27 -18.84
N LYS A 24 2.52 -11.63 -18.78
CA LYS A 24 1.49 -10.79 -18.13
C LYS A 24 1.88 -10.35 -16.72
N GLU A 25 2.43 -11.25 -15.89
CA GLU A 25 2.85 -10.93 -14.52
C GLU A 25 4.01 -9.95 -14.51
N LYS A 26 4.97 -10.12 -15.44
CA LYS A 26 6.12 -9.21 -15.56
C LYS A 26 5.66 -7.81 -15.97
N ILE A 27 4.78 -7.71 -16.96
CA ILE A 27 4.22 -6.44 -17.43
C ILE A 27 3.51 -5.71 -16.27
N VAL A 28 2.65 -6.41 -15.54
CA VAL A 28 1.97 -5.86 -14.36
C VAL A 28 2.99 -5.44 -13.30
N SER A 29 4.00 -6.27 -13.03
CA SER A 29 5.03 -5.98 -12.03
C SER A 29 5.90 -4.77 -12.39
N THR A 30 6.24 -4.57 -13.67
CA THR A 30 7.02 -3.40 -14.11
C THR A 30 6.22 -2.12 -13.86
N TRP A 31 4.91 -2.17 -14.10
CA TRP A 31 4.03 -1.05 -13.81
C TRP A 31 3.88 -0.81 -12.30
N THR A 32 3.58 -1.85 -11.51
CA THR A 32 3.34 -1.68 -10.07
C THR A 32 4.61 -1.36 -9.29
N ASN A 33 5.77 -1.88 -9.71
CA ASN A 33 7.07 -1.56 -9.11
C ASN A 33 7.63 -0.21 -9.55
N SER A 34 7.02 0.47 -10.53
CA SER A 34 7.38 1.87 -10.83
C SER A 34 7.04 2.81 -9.67
N VAL A 35 6.10 2.40 -8.81
CA VAL A 35 5.75 3.09 -7.57
C VAL A 35 6.52 2.45 -6.42
N MET A 36 7.26 3.27 -5.67
CA MET A 36 7.98 2.80 -4.47
C MET A 36 6.98 2.39 -3.39
N HIS A 37 6.78 1.08 -3.23
CA HIS A 37 5.79 0.52 -2.29
C HIS A 37 6.39 0.06 -0.95
N PHE A 38 7.71 0.23 -0.73
CA PHE A 38 8.42 -0.15 0.51
C PHE A 38 8.12 -1.59 0.98
N GLY A 39 7.84 -2.51 0.05
CA GLY A 39 7.47 -3.90 0.37
C GLY A 39 6.01 -4.08 0.83
N ASN A 40 5.18 -3.04 0.78
CA ASN A 40 3.75 -3.12 1.04
C ASN A 40 3.01 -3.54 -0.24
N MET A 41 2.82 -4.85 -0.41
CA MET A 41 2.06 -5.42 -1.52
C MET A 41 0.55 -5.52 -1.24
N THR A 42 0.14 -5.32 0.02
CA THR A 42 -1.27 -5.41 0.46
C THR A 42 -1.66 -4.18 1.30
N SER A 43 -2.94 -3.79 1.25
CA SER A 43 -3.48 -2.68 2.04
C SER A 43 -3.62 -3.01 3.53
N ASN A 44 -3.51 -4.28 3.92
CA ASN A 44 -3.71 -4.75 5.30
C ASN A 44 -2.87 -3.98 6.34
N LYS A 45 -1.61 -3.67 6.00
CA LYS A 45 -0.70 -2.89 6.88
C LYS A 45 -1.23 -1.45 7.07
N VAL A 46 -1.64 -0.81 5.98
CA VAL A 46 -2.19 0.55 5.99
C VAL A 46 -3.50 0.59 6.75
N GLU A 47 -4.40 -0.37 6.50
CA GLU A 47 -5.68 -0.45 7.20
C GLU A 47 -5.52 -0.73 8.69
N SER A 48 -4.57 -1.59 9.08
CA SER A 48 -4.26 -1.84 10.49
C SER A 48 -3.78 -0.57 11.19
N SER A 49 -2.84 0.17 10.59
CA SER A 49 -2.38 1.45 11.13
C SER A 49 -3.51 2.49 11.21
N HIS A 50 -4.35 2.55 10.17
CA HIS A 50 -5.51 3.45 10.14
C HIS A 50 -6.53 3.09 11.22
N SER A 51 -6.79 1.81 11.45
CA SER A 51 -7.68 1.31 12.51
C SER A 51 -7.15 1.67 13.90
N LYS A 52 -5.85 1.49 14.15
CA LYS A 52 -5.20 1.92 15.41
C LYS A 52 -5.36 3.43 15.64
N LEU A 53 -5.12 4.24 14.61
CA LEU A 53 -5.28 5.69 14.68
C LEU A 53 -6.73 6.09 14.99
N LYS A 54 -7.71 5.51 14.28
CA LYS A 54 -9.14 5.76 14.52
C LYS A 54 -9.53 5.42 15.96
N LYS A 55 -9.05 4.29 16.48
CA LYS A 55 -9.29 3.88 17.88
C LYS A 55 -8.73 4.90 18.87
N HIS A 56 -7.59 5.52 18.55
CA HIS A 56 -6.97 6.54 19.39
C HIS A 56 -7.71 7.89 19.31
N LEU A 57 -8.17 8.29 18.13
CA LEU A 57 -8.95 9.52 17.93
C LEU A 57 -10.34 9.45 18.58
N ARG A 58 -10.94 8.26 18.63
CA ARG A 58 -12.27 7.91 19.19
C ARG A 58 -13.48 8.52 18.46
N THR A 59 -13.34 9.69 17.86
CA THR A 59 -14.41 10.38 17.13
C THR A 59 -13.84 11.14 15.93
N SER A 60 -14.64 11.27 14.87
CA SER A 60 -14.32 12.07 13.69
C SER A 60 -14.76 13.53 13.80
N GLN A 61 -15.43 13.90 14.89
CA GLN A 61 -15.98 15.25 15.11
C GLN A 61 -15.12 16.12 16.05
N ASP A 62 -13.89 15.69 16.31
CA ASP A 62 -13.01 16.43 17.22
C ASP A 62 -12.40 17.66 16.53
N THR A 63 -11.96 18.61 17.35
CA THR A 63 -11.21 19.77 16.85
C THR A 63 -9.83 19.36 16.35
N PHE A 64 -9.25 20.15 15.45
CA PHE A 64 -7.87 19.93 14.98
C PHE A 64 -6.88 19.88 16.14
N LYS A 65 -6.98 20.80 17.11
CA LYS A 65 -6.08 20.87 18.27
C LYS A 65 -6.12 19.58 19.10
N SER A 66 -7.32 19.13 19.48
CA SER A 66 -7.48 17.89 20.27
C SER A 66 -7.05 16.65 19.48
N SER A 67 -7.39 16.59 18.19
CA SER A 67 -6.94 15.52 17.29
C SER A 67 -5.42 15.46 17.24
N TRP A 68 -4.76 16.60 17.03
CA TRP A 68 -3.30 16.69 16.97
C TRP A 68 -2.65 16.23 18.28
N THR A 69 -3.16 16.66 19.45
CA THR A 69 -2.64 16.20 20.74
C THR A 69 -2.70 14.67 20.87
N LYS A 70 -3.80 14.04 20.42
CA LYS A 70 -3.93 12.57 20.43
C LYS A 70 -2.97 11.89 19.44
N VAL A 71 -2.82 12.45 18.24
CA VAL A 71 -1.86 11.92 17.25
C VAL A 71 -0.43 12.03 17.76
N TYR A 72 -0.07 13.18 18.35
CA TYR A 72 1.25 13.41 18.90
C TYR A 72 1.59 12.41 20.02
N ALA A 73 0.69 12.21 20.99
CA ALA A 73 0.87 11.22 22.05
C ALA A 73 1.04 9.79 21.49
N LEU A 74 0.30 9.44 20.43
CA LEU A 74 0.46 8.15 19.76
C LEU A 74 1.84 8.01 19.09
N LEU A 75 2.35 9.06 18.46
CA LEU A 75 3.67 9.07 17.84
C LEU A 75 4.78 8.93 18.88
N GLU A 76 4.67 9.62 20.02
CA GLU A 76 5.62 9.47 21.13
C GLU A 76 5.64 8.04 21.66
N LEU A 77 4.46 7.43 21.86
CA LEU A 77 4.35 6.04 22.30
C LEU A 77 5.00 5.08 21.30
N GLN A 78 4.72 5.23 20.01
CA GLN A 78 5.33 4.41 18.96
C GLN A 78 6.86 4.56 18.91
N LEU A 79 7.36 5.78 19.09
CA LEU A 79 8.79 6.04 19.12
C LEU A 79 9.46 5.36 20.32
N VAL A 80 8.83 5.40 21.50
CA VAL A 80 9.31 4.69 22.70
C VAL A 80 9.30 3.18 22.47
N GLU A 81 8.24 2.62 21.90
CA GLU A 81 8.14 1.18 21.59
C GLU A 81 9.24 0.72 20.62
N ILE A 82 9.51 1.51 19.57
CA ILE A 82 10.57 1.24 18.61
C ILE A 82 11.93 1.25 19.30
N LYS A 83 12.25 2.30 20.06
CA LYS A 83 13.53 2.39 20.81
C LYS A 83 13.72 1.20 21.75
N ALA A 84 12.71 0.89 22.56
CA ALA A 84 12.74 -0.24 23.48
C ALA A 84 12.88 -1.57 22.75
N SER A 85 12.29 -1.71 21.56
CA SER A 85 12.45 -2.93 20.75
C SER A 85 13.87 -3.07 20.20
N LEU A 86 14.49 -1.98 19.77
CA LEU A 86 15.88 -2.01 19.30
C LEU A 86 16.83 -2.37 20.44
N GLU A 87 16.67 -1.74 21.60
CA GLU A 87 17.47 -2.03 22.80
C GLU A 87 17.35 -3.49 23.24
N ARG A 88 16.14 -4.07 23.19
CA ARG A 88 15.93 -5.50 23.50
C ARG A 88 16.58 -6.46 22.50
N ASN A 89 16.83 -6.00 21.27
CA ASN A 89 17.43 -6.81 20.21
C ASN A 89 18.92 -6.48 19.99
N LEU A 90 19.54 -5.65 20.85
CA LEU A 90 20.99 -5.50 20.85
C LEU A 90 21.63 -6.82 21.34
N PRO A 91 22.65 -7.33 20.64
CA PRO A 91 23.39 -8.53 21.04
C PRO A 91 24.23 -8.32 22.32
#